data_AF-A0A4T0CLC0-F1
#
_entry.id   AF-A0A4T0CLC0-F1
#
_cell.length_a   1.000
_cell.length_b   1.000
_cell.length_c   1.000
_cell.angle_alpha   90.00
_cell.angle_beta   90.00
_cell.angle_gamma   90.00
#
_symmetry.space_group_name_H-M   'P 1'
#
loop_
_entity.id
_entity.type
_entity.pdbx_description
1 polymer ?
#
loop_
_entity_poly.entity_id
_entity_poly.type
_entity_poly.pdbx_seq_one_letter_code
_entity_poly.pdbx_strand_id
1 'polypeptide(L)'
;MYPLIISIMAHGQQGSGKLDEFAVKGEAPYFAEEKEGWKGYIEWEKYPEKRKQAEEILAKYAFPPPPEFQLKPLPETNPILEGVRWKQYHYAMGSTLKDIPDISWKYVEEEKSKDMIHVLQFPYNGEPPRERLVETEITDNKDHFVRNHGGIPEIDPEQFTLDIEGLVNNPKKLTLADLQNENLFPRQTNVVSLQCSGTRRIEQISEYPGDGDELINAPWGEGAIGTARWTGVSLKKVIKHCGGLKDGGEGIHLEFYGADTYFKKGKVYNYVVSVPWRKVKINEVLLAWEMNGEPLPKIHGFPLRTVVFGCKFTSPFLNFRTVN
;
A
#
# COMPACT_ATOMS: atom_id res chain seq x y z
N MET A 1 36.40 14.67 -15.86
CA MET A 1 36.55 13.20 -15.78
C MET A 1 36.61 12.86 -14.29
N TYR A 2 35.46 12.61 -13.66
CA TYR A 2 35.38 12.32 -12.23
C TYR A 2 35.67 10.82 -12.01
N PRO A 3 36.51 10.45 -11.02
CA PRO A 3 36.84 9.05 -10.81
C PRO A 3 35.64 8.28 -10.24
N LEU A 4 35.32 7.16 -10.89
CA LEU A 4 34.39 6.15 -10.40
C LEU A 4 35.00 5.51 -9.15
N ILE A 5 34.43 5.78 -7.96
CA ILE A 5 34.79 5.07 -6.73
C ILE A 5 33.92 3.80 -6.69
N ILE A 6 34.49 2.67 -7.10
CA ILE A 6 33.89 1.35 -6.92
C ILE A 6 34.16 0.93 -5.47
N SER A 7 33.14 1.05 -4.61
CA SER A 7 33.20 0.54 -3.24
C SER A 7 32.86 -0.94 -3.23
N ILE A 8 33.86 -1.80 -3.07
CA ILE A 8 33.68 -3.23 -2.82
C ILE A 8 33.42 -3.39 -1.32
N MET A 9 32.16 -3.51 -0.93
CA MET A 9 31.76 -3.78 0.46
C MET A 9 31.93 -5.28 0.76
N ALA A 10 32.70 -5.59 1.80
CA ALA A 10 32.90 -6.95 2.30
C ALA A 10 31.56 -7.60 2.72
N HIS A 11 31.34 -8.85 2.30
CA HIS A 11 30.20 -9.66 2.74
C HIS A 11 30.32 -10.01 4.22
N GLY A 12 29.72 -9.19 5.09
CA GLY A 12 29.38 -9.60 6.44
C GLY A 12 28.39 -10.78 6.41
N GLN A 13 28.43 -11.62 7.44
CA GLN A 13 27.56 -12.80 7.59
C GLN A 13 26.09 -12.42 7.34
N GLN A 14 25.54 -12.93 6.23
CA GLN A 14 24.14 -12.76 5.87
C GLN A 14 23.30 -13.74 6.70
N GLY A 15 22.15 -13.28 7.22
CA GLY A 15 21.20 -14.15 7.89
C GLY A 15 20.70 -15.25 6.95
N SER A 16 20.34 -16.40 7.51
CA SER A 16 20.00 -17.64 6.80
C SER A 16 18.78 -17.57 5.86
N GLY A 17 18.02 -16.47 5.90
CA GLY A 17 16.90 -16.22 4.99
C GLY A 17 15.64 -17.06 5.27
N LYS A 18 15.61 -17.88 6.33
CA LYS A 18 14.41 -18.63 6.76
C LYS A 18 13.66 -17.91 7.88
N LEU A 19 12.34 -18.04 7.92
CA LEU A 19 11.49 -17.46 8.97
C LEU A 19 11.67 -18.13 10.32
N ASP A 20 11.74 -19.46 10.33
CA ASP A 20 11.82 -20.28 11.57
C ASP A 20 13.11 -20.03 12.37
N GLU A 21 14.11 -19.42 11.75
CA GLU A 21 15.40 -19.08 12.35
C GLU A 21 15.46 -17.62 12.84
N PHE A 22 14.40 -16.83 12.61
CA PHE A 22 14.34 -15.44 13.07
C PHE A 22 14.02 -15.38 14.57
N ALA A 23 15.01 -14.97 15.36
CA ALA A 23 14.84 -14.69 16.78
C ALA A 23 14.91 -13.18 17.06
N VAL A 24 13.94 -12.68 17.82
CA VAL A 24 13.96 -11.31 18.35
C VAL A 24 15.20 -11.16 19.24
N LYS A 25 15.99 -10.11 19.00
CA LYS A 25 17.21 -9.82 19.76
C LYS A 25 16.87 -8.92 20.96
N GLY A 26 16.98 -9.48 22.16
CA GLY A 26 16.70 -8.76 23.41
C GLY A 26 15.21 -8.72 23.74
N GLU A 27 14.79 -7.68 24.48
CA GLU A 27 13.38 -7.46 24.77
C GLU A 27 12.62 -7.02 23.51
N ALA A 28 11.46 -7.62 23.25
CA ALA A 28 10.64 -7.27 22.10
C ALA A 28 10.14 -5.82 22.25
N PRO A 29 10.33 -4.96 21.24
CA PRO A 29 9.84 -3.59 21.33
C PRO A 29 8.31 -3.58 21.34
N TYR A 30 7.76 -2.52 21.92
CA TYR A 30 6.32 -2.26 21.88
C TYR A 30 6.07 -0.87 21.32
N PHE A 31 5.29 -0.82 20.24
CA PHE A 31 4.79 0.41 19.64
C PHE A 31 3.27 0.36 19.75
N ALA A 32 2.68 1.26 20.52
CA ALA A 32 1.23 1.28 20.72
C ALA A 32 0.50 1.65 19.42
N GLU A 33 -0.70 1.10 19.25
CA GLU A 33 -1.62 1.53 18.19
C GLU A 33 -2.20 2.90 18.56
N GLU A 34 -2.19 3.86 17.62
CA GLU A 34 -2.60 5.23 17.92
C GLU A 34 -4.11 5.48 17.85
N LYS A 35 -4.85 4.59 17.20
CA LYS A 35 -6.30 4.73 17.02
C LYS A 35 -6.99 3.47 17.54
N GLU A 36 -8.00 3.67 18.39
CA GLU A 36 -8.88 2.59 18.83
C GLU A 36 -9.57 1.94 17.62
N GLY A 37 -9.62 0.60 17.59
CA GLY A 37 -10.17 -0.15 16.47
C GLY A 37 -9.29 -0.22 15.22
N TRP A 38 -8.03 0.25 15.28
CA TRP A 38 -7.08 0.20 14.16
C TRP A 38 -5.93 -0.76 14.47
N LYS A 39 -6.19 -2.05 14.28
CA LYS A 39 -5.20 -3.09 14.58
C LYS A 39 -4.09 -3.11 13.53
N GLY A 40 -2.84 -3.08 13.99
CA GLY A 40 -1.66 -3.02 13.14
C GLY A 40 -1.31 -1.63 12.60
N TYR A 41 -2.07 -0.61 12.97
CA TYR A 41 -1.76 0.77 12.63
C TYR A 41 -0.78 1.35 13.66
N ILE A 42 0.37 1.80 13.17
CA ILE A 42 1.29 2.64 13.92
C ILE A 42 1.51 3.94 13.14
N GLU A 43 1.38 5.07 13.82
CA GLU A 43 1.71 6.40 13.31
C GLU A 43 3.22 6.61 13.33
N TRP A 44 3.83 6.56 12.15
CA TRP A 44 5.26 6.78 11.95
C TRP A 44 5.57 8.22 11.53
N GLU A 45 4.67 8.87 10.79
CA GLU A 45 4.98 10.15 10.15
C GLU A 45 4.91 11.34 11.12
N LYS A 46 4.02 11.29 12.12
CA LYS A 46 3.93 12.35 13.16
C LYS A 46 5.00 12.27 14.25
N TYR A 47 5.70 11.13 14.36
CA TYR A 47 6.63 10.85 15.48
C TYR A 47 8.02 10.43 14.98
N PRO A 48 8.87 11.39 14.56
CA PRO A 48 10.21 11.10 14.03
C PRO A 48 11.11 10.31 15.00
N GLU A 49 10.99 10.56 16.30
CA GLU A 49 11.70 9.83 17.36
C GLU A 49 11.33 8.35 17.39
N LYS A 50 10.06 8.03 17.15
CA LYS A 50 9.57 6.64 17.07
C LYS A 50 10.16 5.92 15.86
N ARG A 51 10.22 6.60 14.70
CA ARG A 51 10.90 6.06 13.51
C ARG A 51 12.37 5.81 13.77
N LYS A 52 13.07 6.75 14.41
CA LYS A 52 14.49 6.60 14.75
C LYS A 52 14.71 5.39 15.68
N GLN A 53 13.85 5.21 16.68
CA GLN A 53 13.91 4.04 17.56
C GLN A 53 13.71 2.74 16.76
N ALA A 54 12.75 2.69 15.84
CA ALA A 54 12.54 1.54 14.97
C ALA A 54 13.76 1.28 14.07
N GLU A 55 14.36 2.31 13.47
CA GLU A 55 15.59 2.19 12.68
C GLU A 55 16.76 1.62 13.50
N GLU A 56 16.95 2.08 14.74
CA GLU A 56 17.97 1.56 15.67
C GLU A 56 17.73 0.09 16.04
N ILE A 57 16.47 -0.33 16.19
CA ILE A 57 16.11 -1.73 16.40
C ILE A 57 16.45 -2.56 15.16
N LEU A 58 16.00 -2.12 13.98
CA LEU A 58 16.25 -2.81 12.71
C LEU A 58 17.74 -2.97 12.43
N ALA A 59 18.56 -1.96 12.74
CA ALA A 59 20.01 -2.02 12.56
C ALA A 59 20.71 -3.13 13.35
N LYS A 60 20.07 -3.70 14.39
CA LYS A 60 20.62 -4.82 15.18
C LYS A 60 20.53 -6.16 14.45
N TYR A 61 19.75 -6.25 13.38
CA TYR A 61 19.48 -7.49 12.65
C TYR A 61 20.22 -7.53 11.31
N ALA A 62 20.69 -8.73 10.94
CA ALA A 62 21.21 -9.01 9.61
C ALA A 62 20.08 -9.63 8.78
N PHE A 63 19.30 -8.78 8.12
CA PHE A 63 18.21 -9.24 7.26
C PHE A 63 18.75 -9.86 5.97
N PRO A 64 18.03 -10.83 5.36
CA PRO A 64 18.40 -11.38 4.07
C PRO A 64 18.42 -10.26 3.00
N PRO A 65 19.20 -10.46 1.91
CA PRO A 65 19.18 -9.53 0.78
C PRO A 65 17.77 -9.41 0.19
N PRO A 66 17.51 -8.37 -0.62
CA PRO A 66 16.28 -8.32 -1.40
C PRO A 66 16.08 -9.63 -2.19
N PRO A 67 14.83 -10.07 -2.42
CA PRO A 67 14.54 -11.32 -3.11
C PRO A 67 15.23 -11.42 -4.48
N GLU A 68 15.58 -12.67 -4.82
CA GLU A 68 16.60 -13.02 -5.82
C GLU A 68 16.29 -12.64 -7.27
N PHE A 69 15.04 -12.31 -7.60
CA PHE A 69 14.65 -11.87 -8.96
C PHE A 69 15.33 -10.55 -9.39
N GLN A 70 15.95 -9.83 -8.45
CA GLN A 70 16.72 -8.62 -8.75
C GLN A 70 18.08 -8.93 -9.38
N LEU A 71 18.57 -10.15 -9.21
CA LEU A 71 19.94 -10.54 -9.51
C LEU A 71 20.03 -11.82 -10.35
N LYS A 72 18.91 -12.50 -10.61
CA LYS A 72 18.85 -13.78 -11.33
C LYS A 72 17.60 -13.85 -12.24
N PRO A 73 17.63 -14.67 -13.30
CA PRO A 73 16.45 -14.98 -14.11
C PRO A 73 15.29 -15.52 -13.27
N LEU A 74 14.06 -15.24 -13.70
CA LEU A 74 12.83 -15.70 -13.03
C LEU A 74 12.64 -17.23 -13.18
N PRO A 75 12.04 -17.91 -12.20
CA PRO A 75 11.72 -19.34 -12.31
C PRO A 75 10.60 -19.58 -13.33
N GLU A 76 10.54 -20.80 -13.88
CA GLU A 76 9.56 -21.19 -14.92
C GLU A 76 8.11 -21.37 -14.39
N THR A 77 7.92 -21.44 -13.07
CA THR A 77 6.61 -21.59 -12.41
C THR A 77 6.22 -20.32 -11.65
N ASN A 78 4.92 -20.15 -11.37
CA ASN A 78 4.38 -19.04 -10.55
C ASN A 78 5.25 -18.78 -9.31
N PRO A 79 6.06 -17.69 -9.29
CA PRO A 79 7.01 -17.48 -8.22
C PRO A 79 6.27 -17.00 -6.98
N ILE A 80 5.89 -17.92 -6.09
CA ILE A 80 5.41 -17.54 -4.76
C ILE A 80 6.61 -17.10 -3.94
N LEU A 81 6.97 -15.83 -4.07
CA LEU A 81 7.99 -15.24 -3.22
C LEU A 81 7.41 -15.06 -1.84
N GLU A 82 7.97 -15.74 -0.86
CA GLU A 82 7.45 -15.67 0.51
C GLU A 82 7.55 -14.27 1.12
N GLY A 83 8.55 -13.48 0.71
CA GLY A 83 8.76 -12.16 1.30
C GLY A 83 9.34 -12.21 2.72
N VAL A 84 10.20 -13.20 3.00
CA VAL A 84 10.81 -13.44 4.32
C VAL A 84 11.37 -12.16 4.94
N ARG A 85 12.10 -11.36 4.16
CA ARG A 85 12.68 -10.09 4.64
C ARG A 85 11.62 -9.15 5.26
N TRP A 86 10.47 -9.02 4.62
CA TRP A 86 9.39 -8.12 5.07
C TRP A 86 8.68 -8.67 6.30
N LYS A 87 8.47 -10.00 6.36
CA LYS A 87 7.95 -10.67 7.55
C LYS A 87 8.89 -10.46 8.75
N GLN A 88 10.20 -10.67 8.55
CA GLN A 88 11.22 -10.41 9.58
C GLN A 88 11.25 -8.95 10.05
N TYR A 89 11.01 -7.97 9.16
CA TYR A 89 10.85 -6.58 9.58
C TYR A 89 9.68 -6.39 10.55
N HIS A 90 8.53 -7.01 10.29
CA HIS A 90 7.37 -6.93 11.17
C HIS A 90 7.60 -7.66 12.49
N TYR A 91 8.23 -8.84 12.46
CA TYR A 91 8.59 -9.58 13.67
C TYR A 91 9.58 -8.80 14.56
N ALA A 92 10.54 -8.09 13.95
CA ALA A 92 11.49 -7.23 14.66
C ALA A 92 10.81 -6.07 15.41
N MET A 93 9.65 -5.61 14.94
CA MET A 93 8.88 -4.51 15.54
C MET A 93 7.95 -4.93 16.69
N GLY A 94 7.96 -6.21 17.05
CA GLY A 94 7.30 -6.71 18.25
C GLY A 94 5.80 -6.92 18.09
N SER A 95 5.08 -6.94 19.21
CA SER A 95 3.75 -7.55 19.31
C SER A 95 2.67 -6.91 18.42
N THR A 96 2.77 -5.61 18.16
CA THR A 96 1.77 -4.86 17.37
C THR A 96 1.82 -5.22 15.90
N LEU A 97 3.01 -5.50 15.36
CA LEU A 97 3.20 -5.78 13.94
C LEU A 97 3.45 -7.25 13.62
N LYS A 98 3.84 -8.07 14.61
CA LYS A 98 4.24 -9.47 14.36
C LYS A 98 3.16 -10.32 13.68
N ASP A 99 1.88 -10.06 13.94
CA ASP A 99 0.76 -10.89 13.45
C ASP A 99 0.25 -10.38 12.09
N ILE A 100 0.70 -9.20 11.65
CA ILE A 100 0.24 -8.55 10.42
C ILE A 100 0.52 -9.36 9.15
N PRO A 101 1.66 -10.05 9.00
CA PRO A 101 1.86 -10.97 7.89
C PRO A 101 0.78 -12.06 7.78
N ASP A 102 0.45 -12.71 8.90
CA ASP A 102 -0.50 -13.83 8.92
C ASP A 102 -1.93 -13.33 8.71
N ILE A 103 -2.28 -12.20 9.34
CA ILE A 103 -3.56 -11.51 9.11
C ILE A 103 -3.70 -11.13 7.64
N SER A 104 -2.63 -10.59 7.03
CA SER A 104 -2.67 -10.20 5.62
C SER A 104 -2.89 -11.40 4.71
N TRP A 105 -2.22 -12.52 4.98
CA TRP A 105 -2.38 -13.75 4.19
C TRP A 105 -3.77 -14.36 4.33
N LYS A 106 -4.34 -14.36 5.54
CA LYS A 106 -5.72 -14.79 5.76
C LYS A 106 -6.71 -14.05 4.84
N TYR A 107 -6.58 -12.73 4.70
CA TYR A 107 -7.45 -11.96 3.80
C TYR A 107 -7.24 -12.27 2.32
N VAL A 108 -6.03 -12.67 1.91
CA VAL A 108 -5.82 -13.18 0.55
C VAL A 108 -6.65 -14.44 0.35
N GLU A 109 -6.57 -15.41 1.25
CA GLU A 109 -7.28 -16.69 1.14
C GLU A 109 -8.81 -16.52 1.19
N GLU A 110 -9.31 -15.55 1.96
CA GLU A 110 -10.74 -15.26 2.10
C GLU A 110 -11.31 -14.45 0.92
N GLU A 111 -10.57 -13.44 0.43
CA GLU A 111 -11.09 -12.43 -0.50
C GLU A 111 -10.66 -12.66 -1.96
N LYS A 112 -9.74 -13.60 -2.24
CA LYS A 112 -9.20 -13.84 -3.58
C LYS A 112 -9.43 -15.23 -4.12
N SER A 113 -9.46 -15.32 -5.45
CA SER A 113 -9.50 -16.60 -6.16
C SER A 113 -8.25 -17.43 -5.83
N LYS A 114 -8.42 -18.74 -5.66
CA LYS A 114 -7.36 -19.66 -5.17
C LYS A 114 -6.16 -19.81 -6.12
N ASP A 115 -6.37 -19.53 -7.39
CA ASP A 115 -5.43 -19.66 -8.50
C ASP A 115 -4.92 -18.30 -9.00
N MET A 116 -5.00 -17.26 -8.16
CA MET A 116 -4.29 -16.01 -8.42
C MET A 116 -2.80 -16.29 -8.65
N ILE A 117 -2.19 -15.52 -9.55
CA ILE A 117 -0.74 -15.52 -9.75
C ILE A 117 -0.13 -14.73 -8.60
N HIS A 118 0.25 -15.43 -7.53
CA HIS A 118 0.87 -14.85 -6.34
C HIS A 118 2.32 -14.47 -6.59
N VAL A 119 2.57 -13.19 -6.87
CA VAL A 119 3.91 -12.64 -7.16
C VAL A 119 4.74 -12.46 -5.87
N LEU A 120 4.09 -12.06 -4.77
CA LEU A 120 4.71 -11.90 -3.45
C LEU A 120 3.66 -12.23 -2.38
N GLN A 121 4.02 -13.08 -1.42
CA GLN A 121 3.15 -13.48 -0.32
C GLN A 121 3.02 -12.34 0.71
N PHE A 122 4.14 -11.69 1.07
CA PHE A 122 4.13 -10.57 2.01
C PHE A 122 5.19 -9.48 1.69
N PRO A 123 4.79 -8.20 1.61
CA PRO A 123 3.41 -7.71 1.48
C PRO A 123 2.74 -8.33 0.24
N TYR A 124 1.45 -8.66 0.32
CA TYR A 124 0.81 -9.42 -0.75
C TYR A 124 0.78 -8.65 -2.07
N ASN A 125 1.23 -9.29 -3.14
CA ASN A 125 1.10 -8.81 -4.50
C ASN A 125 0.69 -9.98 -5.40
N GLY A 126 -0.37 -9.81 -6.17
CA GLY A 126 -0.84 -10.86 -7.08
C GLY A 126 -1.78 -10.33 -8.15
N GLU A 127 -1.82 -11.05 -9.25
CA GLU A 127 -2.64 -10.75 -10.43
C GLU A 127 -3.50 -11.95 -10.84
N PRO A 128 -4.66 -11.74 -11.49
CA PRO A 128 -5.47 -12.85 -11.98
C PRO A 128 -4.80 -13.56 -13.16
N PRO A 129 -5.16 -14.83 -13.43
CA PRO A 129 -4.89 -15.45 -14.71
C PRO A 129 -5.45 -14.60 -15.86
N ARG A 130 -4.70 -14.52 -16.96
CA ARG A 130 -5.05 -13.69 -18.13
C ARG A 130 -6.46 -13.97 -18.66
N GLU A 131 -6.87 -15.23 -18.72
CA GLU A 131 -8.18 -15.62 -19.26
C GLU A 131 -9.33 -14.99 -18.46
N ARG A 132 -9.22 -14.95 -17.13
CA ARG A 132 -10.21 -14.30 -16.27
C ARG A 132 -10.18 -12.78 -16.34
N LEU A 133 -8.99 -12.20 -16.51
CA LEU A 133 -8.85 -10.75 -16.62
C LEU A 133 -9.71 -10.16 -17.75
N VAL A 134 -9.83 -10.90 -18.86
CA VAL A 134 -10.54 -10.45 -20.07
C VAL A 134 -11.92 -11.06 -20.24
N GLU A 135 -12.38 -11.87 -19.29
CA GLU A 135 -13.68 -12.55 -19.35
C GLU A 135 -14.84 -11.56 -19.29
N THR A 136 -14.69 -10.48 -18.52
CA THR A 136 -15.73 -9.47 -18.29
C THR A 136 -15.17 -8.05 -18.38
N GLU A 137 -16.05 -7.08 -18.71
CA GLU A 137 -15.68 -5.65 -18.71
C GLU A 137 -15.36 -5.12 -17.30
N ILE A 138 -15.99 -5.71 -16.29
CA ILE A 138 -15.83 -5.38 -14.86
C ILE A 138 -15.20 -6.59 -14.20
N THR A 139 -13.96 -6.43 -13.73
CA THR A 139 -13.21 -7.47 -13.03
C THR A 139 -13.88 -7.75 -11.68
N ASP A 140 -14.14 -9.04 -11.39
CA ASP A 140 -14.63 -9.47 -10.09
C ASP A 140 -13.67 -9.01 -8.97
N ASN A 141 -14.21 -8.66 -7.80
CA ASN A 141 -13.42 -8.30 -6.62
C ASN A 141 -12.37 -9.38 -6.29
N LYS A 142 -12.68 -10.66 -6.49
CA LYS A 142 -11.80 -11.80 -6.22
C LYS A 142 -10.62 -11.91 -7.20
N ASP A 143 -10.78 -11.33 -8.39
CA ASP A 143 -9.80 -11.38 -9.47
C ASP A 143 -9.13 -10.03 -9.73
N HIS A 144 -9.59 -8.96 -9.09
CA HIS A 144 -8.92 -7.68 -9.20
C HIS A 144 -7.53 -7.77 -8.58
N PHE A 145 -6.51 -7.36 -9.35
CA PHE A 145 -5.12 -7.42 -8.91
C PHE A 145 -4.90 -6.66 -7.58
N VAL A 146 -3.93 -7.11 -6.79
CA VAL A 146 -3.57 -6.51 -5.50
C VAL A 146 -2.13 -6.10 -5.54
N ARG A 147 -1.83 -4.85 -5.20
CA ARG A 147 -0.47 -4.38 -4.98
C ARG A 147 -0.38 -3.74 -3.60
N ASN A 148 0.32 -4.41 -2.66
CA ASN A 148 0.58 -3.86 -1.33
C ASN A 148 2.08 -3.57 -1.10
N HIS A 149 2.37 -2.49 -0.38
CA HIS A 149 3.73 -2.13 0.08
C HIS A 149 3.98 -2.51 1.54
N GLY A 150 2.92 -2.57 2.35
CA GLY A 150 2.92 -3.04 3.73
C GLY A 150 1.88 -4.12 3.97
N GLY A 151 1.67 -4.46 5.23
CA GLY A 151 0.58 -5.34 5.63
C GLY A 151 -0.80 -4.66 5.58
N ILE A 152 -1.85 -5.47 5.71
CA ILE A 152 -3.24 -5.02 5.72
C ILE A 152 -3.63 -4.74 7.18
N PRO A 153 -3.80 -3.46 7.60
CA PRO A 153 -4.34 -3.15 8.92
C PRO A 153 -5.81 -3.57 9.02
N GLU A 154 -6.26 -3.99 10.20
CA GLU A 154 -7.68 -4.25 10.46
C GLU A 154 -8.31 -3.01 11.08
N ILE A 155 -9.22 -2.38 10.37
CA ILE A 155 -9.84 -1.13 10.80
C ILE A 155 -11.33 -1.37 11.04
N ASP A 156 -11.78 -1.09 12.26
CA ASP A 156 -13.19 -1.04 12.62
C ASP A 156 -13.86 0.16 11.90
N PRO A 157 -14.86 -0.08 11.04
CA PRO A 157 -15.53 0.99 10.31
C PRO A 157 -16.27 1.98 11.23
N GLU A 158 -16.69 1.58 12.41
CA GLU A 158 -17.38 2.45 13.38
C GLU A 158 -16.41 3.41 14.06
N GLN A 159 -15.15 2.99 14.23
CA GLN A 159 -14.07 3.81 14.80
C GLN A 159 -13.25 4.56 13.72
N PHE A 160 -13.56 4.32 12.44
CA PHE A 160 -12.82 4.94 11.35
C PHE A 160 -13.00 6.47 11.36
N THR A 161 -11.87 7.16 11.31
CA THR A 161 -11.80 8.62 11.16
C THR A 161 -10.78 9.03 10.11
N LEU A 162 -11.19 9.92 9.23
CA LEU A 162 -10.36 10.60 8.23
C LEU A 162 -10.10 12.03 8.67
N ASP A 163 -8.83 12.37 8.87
CA ASP A 163 -8.40 13.72 9.19
C ASP A 163 -8.17 14.52 7.89
N ILE A 164 -8.88 15.62 7.69
CA ILE A 164 -8.66 16.57 6.59
C ILE A 164 -7.99 17.81 7.18
N GLU A 165 -6.71 17.97 6.92
CA GLU A 165 -5.87 19.02 7.53
C GLU A 165 -5.08 19.83 6.48
N GLY A 166 -4.04 20.55 6.90
CA GLY A 166 -3.18 21.30 5.99
C GLY A 166 -3.74 22.62 5.49
N LEU A 167 -3.79 22.73 4.15
CA LEU A 167 -4.14 23.96 3.45
C LEU A 167 -5.66 24.19 3.35
N VAL A 168 -6.51 23.39 3.98
CA VAL A 168 -7.95 23.68 4.08
C VAL A 168 -8.23 24.81 5.07
N ASN A 169 -9.28 25.60 4.81
CA ASN A 169 -9.70 26.70 5.68
C ASN A 169 -10.19 26.21 7.05
N ASN A 170 -10.97 25.14 7.06
CA ASN A 170 -11.55 24.54 8.26
C ASN A 170 -11.16 23.06 8.33
N PRO A 171 -10.05 22.71 8.99
CA PRO A 171 -9.68 21.32 9.23
C PRO A 171 -10.81 20.56 9.93
N LYS A 172 -11.05 19.33 9.50
CA LYS A 172 -12.16 18.49 10.00
C LYS A 172 -11.71 17.05 10.15
N LYS A 173 -12.22 16.39 11.18
CA LYS A 173 -12.19 14.94 11.33
C LYS A 173 -13.56 14.40 10.90
N LEU A 174 -13.58 13.50 9.92
CA LEU A 174 -14.81 12.93 9.36
C LEU A 174 -14.85 11.42 9.65
N THR A 175 -15.97 10.92 10.15
CA THR A 175 -16.22 9.49 10.29
C THR A 175 -16.59 8.85 8.94
N LEU A 176 -16.60 7.52 8.86
CA LEU A 176 -17.14 6.83 7.68
C LEU A 176 -18.62 7.19 7.46
N ALA A 177 -19.39 7.29 8.55
CA ALA A 177 -20.80 7.69 8.50
C ALA A 177 -21.00 9.11 7.97
N ASP A 178 -20.11 10.06 8.31
CA ASP A 178 -20.15 11.42 7.74
C ASP A 178 -19.92 11.40 6.23
N LEU A 179 -18.94 10.61 5.76
CA LEU A 179 -18.63 10.49 4.34
C LEU A 179 -19.77 9.85 3.53
N GLN A 180 -20.52 8.93 4.15
CA GLN A 180 -21.66 8.22 3.56
C GLN A 180 -22.98 8.99 3.66
N ASN A 181 -23.02 10.11 4.38
CA ASN A 181 -24.23 10.91 4.60
C ASN A 181 -24.59 11.74 3.35
N GLU A 182 -25.67 11.36 2.66
CA GLU A 182 -26.15 12.03 1.43
C GLU A 182 -26.51 13.51 1.64
N ASN A 183 -26.83 13.92 2.88
CA ASN A 183 -27.10 15.34 3.18
C ASN A 183 -25.83 16.18 3.21
N LEU A 184 -24.67 15.57 3.50
CA LEU A 184 -23.36 16.23 3.49
C LEU A 184 -22.71 16.12 2.11
N PHE A 185 -22.77 14.94 1.52
CA PHE A 185 -22.05 14.60 0.31
C PHE A 185 -22.89 13.78 -0.66
N PRO A 186 -23.06 14.20 -1.91
CA PRO A 186 -23.73 13.37 -2.90
C PRO A 186 -22.84 12.17 -3.23
N ARG A 187 -23.39 10.96 -3.13
CA ARG A 187 -22.71 9.75 -3.59
C ARG A 187 -22.45 9.77 -5.09
N GLN A 188 -21.30 9.24 -5.47
CA GLN A 188 -20.84 9.17 -6.84
C GLN A 188 -20.33 7.75 -7.11
N THR A 189 -20.71 7.18 -8.25
CA THR A 189 -20.22 5.89 -8.73
C THR A 189 -19.54 6.06 -10.08
N ASN A 190 -18.33 5.50 -10.23
CA ASN A 190 -17.58 5.54 -11.49
C ASN A 190 -17.02 4.17 -11.84
N VAL A 191 -17.07 3.82 -13.12
CA VAL A 191 -16.30 2.70 -13.66
C VAL A 191 -14.88 3.19 -13.93
N VAL A 192 -13.89 2.61 -13.26
CA VAL A 192 -12.49 3.04 -13.38
C VAL A 192 -11.58 1.83 -13.45
N SER A 193 -10.68 1.84 -14.44
CA SER A 193 -9.57 0.90 -14.53
C SER A 193 -8.38 1.42 -13.72
N LEU A 194 -7.88 0.58 -12.81
CA LEU A 194 -6.63 0.80 -12.10
C LEU A 194 -5.54 -0.03 -12.79
N GLN A 195 -4.40 0.59 -13.08
CA GLN A 195 -3.26 -0.07 -13.69
C GLN A 195 -2.00 0.20 -12.87
N CYS A 196 -1.28 -0.86 -12.52
CA CYS A 196 0.02 -0.73 -11.88
C CYS A 196 1.07 -0.24 -12.88
N SER A 197 1.93 0.69 -12.47
CA SER A 197 3.08 1.13 -13.27
C SER A 197 4.06 0.00 -13.58
N GLY A 198 4.02 -1.08 -12.78
CA GLY A 198 4.84 -2.27 -12.96
C GLY A 198 4.24 -3.36 -13.83
N THR A 199 3.06 -3.18 -14.41
CA THR A 199 2.47 -4.16 -15.34
C THR A 199 3.45 -4.52 -16.47
N ARG A 200 3.49 -5.80 -16.86
CA ARG A 200 4.37 -6.38 -17.89
C ARG A 200 5.87 -6.25 -17.61
N ARG A 201 6.26 -6.06 -16.34
CA ARG A 201 7.67 -5.93 -15.95
C ARG A 201 8.50 -7.18 -16.21
N ILE A 202 7.88 -8.36 -16.22
CA ILE A 202 8.57 -9.62 -16.55
C ILE A 202 9.31 -9.55 -17.90
N GLU A 203 8.76 -8.83 -18.88
CA GLU A 203 9.36 -8.63 -20.20
C GLU A 203 10.63 -7.75 -20.10
N GLN A 204 10.57 -6.68 -19.31
CA GLN A 204 11.73 -5.83 -19.06
C GLN A 204 12.84 -6.59 -18.32
N ILE A 205 12.50 -7.37 -17.28
CA ILE A 205 13.47 -8.16 -16.49
C ILE A 205 14.17 -9.21 -17.36
N SER A 206 13.44 -9.80 -18.31
CA SER A 206 13.99 -10.82 -19.21
C SER A 206 15.05 -10.26 -20.16
N GLU A 207 14.86 -9.03 -20.64
CA GLU A 207 15.80 -8.35 -21.54
C GLU A 207 16.94 -7.63 -20.80
N TYR A 208 16.63 -6.99 -19.66
CA TYR A 208 17.55 -6.14 -18.89
C TYR A 208 17.53 -6.51 -17.39
N PRO A 209 18.06 -7.69 -17.02
CA PRO A 209 18.09 -8.12 -15.63
C PRO A 209 18.92 -7.14 -14.79
N GLY A 210 18.32 -6.65 -13.69
CA GLY A 210 18.96 -5.72 -12.75
C GLY A 210 18.79 -4.23 -13.08
N ASP A 211 18.16 -3.86 -14.19
CA ASP A 211 17.93 -2.45 -14.55
C ASP A 211 16.54 -1.97 -14.07
N GLY A 212 16.51 -0.98 -13.16
CA GLY A 212 15.29 -0.42 -12.57
C GLY A 212 15.54 0.39 -11.29
N ASP A 213 14.86 1.53 -11.15
CA ASP A 213 15.08 2.54 -10.09
C ASP A 213 14.60 2.09 -8.68
N GLU A 214 13.75 1.06 -8.61
CA GLU A 214 13.24 0.54 -7.34
C GLU A 214 13.78 -0.86 -7.04
N LEU A 215 14.52 -0.96 -5.93
CA LEU A 215 15.08 -2.17 -5.33
C LEU A 215 14.01 -3.19 -4.84
N ILE A 216 12.80 -3.23 -5.43
CA ILE A 216 11.68 -4.16 -5.12
C ILE A 216 10.76 -4.32 -6.37
N ASN A 217 11.28 -4.87 -7.47
CA ASN A 217 10.53 -5.00 -8.72
C ASN A 217 9.75 -6.32 -8.84
N ALA A 218 8.57 -6.41 -8.22
CA ALA A 218 7.67 -7.56 -8.40
C ALA A 218 7.52 -7.90 -9.92
N PRO A 219 7.78 -9.15 -10.34
CA PRO A 219 7.81 -9.56 -11.75
C PRO A 219 6.39 -9.75 -12.31
N TRP A 220 5.62 -8.67 -12.39
CA TRP A 220 4.28 -8.68 -12.96
C TRP A 220 4.31 -9.11 -14.42
N GLY A 221 3.37 -9.99 -14.78
CA GLY A 221 2.90 -10.18 -16.14
C GLY A 221 1.90 -9.10 -16.54
N GLU A 222 0.99 -9.46 -17.43
CA GLU A 222 -0.03 -8.58 -18.00
C GLU A 222 -1.24 -8.29 -17.10
N GLY A 223 -1.36 -8.98 -15.96
CA GLY A 223 -2.56 -8.98 -15.11
C GLY A 223 -2.61 -7.88 -14.04
N ALA A 224 -1.57 -7.05 -13.90
CA ALA A 224 -1.55 -5.92 -12.97
C ALA A 224 -2.42 -4.72 -13.40
N ILE A 225 -3.65 -5.01 -13.83
CA ILE A 225 -4.70 -4.08 -14.25
C ILE A 225 -6.07 -4.66 -13.86
N GLY A 226 -7.04 -3.82 -13.55
CA GLY A 226 -8.40 -4.26 -13.25
C GLY A 226 -9.40 -3.11 -13.34
N THR A 227 -10.63 -3.41 -13.72
CA THR A 227 -11.71 -2.42 -13.88
C THR A 227 -12.82 -2.73 -12.89
N ALA A 228 -13.22 -1.74 -12.10
CA ALA A 228 -14.31 -1.91 -11.14
C ALA A 228 -15.24 -0.68 -11.11
N ARG A 229 -16.46 -0.89 -10.60
CA ARG A 229 -17.37 0.20 -10.19
C ARG A 229 -16.97 0.64 -8.79
N TRP A 230 -16.52 1.87 -8.65
CA TRP A 230 -16.13 2.47 -7.38
C TRP A 230 -17.22 3.43 -6.92
N THR A 231 -17.72 3.24 -5.71
CA THR A 231 -18.76 4.10 -5.13
C THR A 231 -18.21 4.82 -3.89
N GLY A 232 -18.45 6.12 -3.83
CA GLY A 232 -17.88 6.97 -2.79
C GLY A 232 -18.29 8.44 -2.86
N VAL A 233 -17.42 9.31 -2.35
CA VAL A 233 -17.56 10.77 -2.38
C VAL A 233 -16.43 11.45 -3.15
N SER A 234 -16.74 12.49 -3.93
CA SER A 234 -15.73 13.33 -4.57
C SER A 234 -14.88 14.08 -3.53
N LEU A 235 -13.55 13.93 -3.60
CA LEU A 235 -12.63 14.65 -2.70
C LEU A 235 -12.79 16.17 -2.81
N LYS A 236 -13.15 16.68 -3.99
CA LYS A 236 -13.46 18.10 -4.19
C LYS A 236 -14.58 18.58 -3.27
N LYS A 237 -15.62 17.76 -3.08
CA LYS A 237 -16.78 18.10 -2.23
C LYS A 237 -16.37 18.09 -0.76
N VAL A 238 -15.55 17.13 -0.35
CA VAL A 238 -14.97 17.08 1.00
C VAL A 238 -14.13 18.33 1.28
N ILE A 239 -13.22 18.70 0.39
CA ILE A 239 -12.41 19.94 0.54
C ILE A 239 -13.30 21.19 0.58
N LYS A 240 -14.36 21.24 -0.23
CA LYS A 240 -15.35 22.34 -0.16
C LYS A 240 -16.07 22.39 1.19
N HIS A 241 -16.43 21.23 1.75
CA HIS A 241 -17.04 21.13 3.09
C HIS A 241 -16.07 21.60 4.20
N CYS A 242 -14.76 21.42 4.00
CA CYS A 242 -13.71 22.02 4.84
C CYS A 242 -13.46 23.52 4.55
N GLY A 243 -14.39 24.21 3.89
CA GLY A 243 -14.26 25.65 3.59
C GLY A 243 -13.38 25.97 2.38
N GLY A 244 -12.94 24.98 1.61
CA GLY A 244 -11.99 25.18 0.49
C GLY A 244 -10.54 25.31 0.95
N LEU A 245 -9.65 25.58 -0.01
CA LEU A 245 -8.22 25.80 0.26
C LEU A 245 -7.96 27.26 0.67
N LYS A 246 -6.98 27.47 1.55
CA LYS A 246 -6.49 28.77 2.03
C LYS A 246 -5.90 29.61 0.89
N ASP A 247 -5.11 28.97 0.03
CA ASP A 247 -4.54 29.56 -1.18
C ASP A 247 -4.82 28.61 -2.35
N GLY A 248 -5.45 29.09 -3.42
CA GLY A 248 -5.84 28.28 -4.59
C GLY A 248 -4.80 28.23 -5.71
N GLY A 249 -3.54 28.55 -5.38
CA GLY A 249 -2.43 28.72 -6.32
C GLY A 249 -2.09 27.49 -7.16
N GLU A 250 -1.22 27.70 -8.15
CA GLU A 250 -0.66 26.61 -8.95
C GLU A 250 0.32 25.76 -8.12
N GLY A 251 0.46 24.48 -8.47
CA GLY A 251 1.42 23.58 -7.81
C GLY A 251 0.98 22.99 -6.47
N ILE A 252 -0.29 23.13 -6.08
CA ILE A 252 -0.82 22.48 -4.87
C ILE A 252 -1.00 20.99 -5.08
N HIS A 253 -0.58 20.20 -4.10
CA HIS A 253 -0.80 18.77 -4.00
C HIS A 253 -1.62 18.45 -2.75
N LEU A 254 -2.39 17.37 -2.82
CA LEU A 254 -3.06 16.77 -1.67
C LEU A 254 -2.33 15.47 -1.37
N GLU A 255 -1.82 15.35 -0.16
CA GLU A 255 -1.09 14.18 0.32
C GLU A 255 -2.04 13.25 1.07
N PHE A 256 -1.94 11.95 0.78
CA PHE A 256 -2.73 10.92 1.42
C PHE A 256 -1.81 10.03 2.23
N TYR A 257 -2.09 9.93 3.52
CA TYR A 257 -1.35 9.09 4.45
C TYR A 257 -2.14 7.80 4.70
N GLY A 258 -1.55 6.68 4.32
CA GLY A 258 -2.06 5.34 4.58
C GLY A 258 -1.87 4.91 6.03
N ALA A 259 -2.58 3.85 6.41
CA ALA A 259 -2.48 3.20 7.71
C ALA A 259 -1.47 2.03 7.71
N ASP A 260 -1.03 1.58 6.54
CA ASP A 260 -0.10 0.47 6.43
C ASP A 260 1.32 0.87 6.89
N THR A 261 1.98 -0.06 7.59
CA THR A 261 3.41 0.07 7.91
C THR A 261 4.23 -0.43 6.73
N TYR A 262 5.09 0.45 6.22
CA TYR A 262 5.95 0.23 5.07
C TYR A 262 7.43 0.28 5.47
N PHE A 263 8.22 -0.68 4.99
CA PHE A 263 9.67 -0.71 5.22
C PHE A 263 10.45 -0.48 3.92
N LYS A 264 11.41 0.45 3.96
CA LYS A 264 12.34 0.73 2.83
C LYS A 264 13.75 0.91 3.35
N LYS A 265 14.69 0.10 2.86
CA LYS A 265 16.14 0.21 3.18
C LYS A 265 16.42 0.30 4.70
N GLY A 266 15.73 -0.51 5.50
CA GLY A 266 15.89 -0.53 6.97
C GLY A 266 15.21 0.62 7.71
N LYS A 267 14.39 1.41 7.02
CA LYS A 267 13.57 2.48 7.59
C LYS A 267 12.10 2.13 7.55
N VAL A 268 11.32 2.72 8.45
CA VAL A 268 9.88 2.49 8.61
C VAL A 268 9.09 3.76 8.35
N TYR A 269 7.92 3.62 7.71
CA TYR A 269 7.05 4.70 7.28
C TYR A 269 5.59 4.26 7.30
N ASN A 270 4.67 5.22 7.23
CA ASN A 270 3.36 4.96 6.63
C ASN A 270 3.44 5.19 5.11
N TYR A 271 2.63 4.48 4.31
CA TYR A 271 2.61 4.74 2.87
C TYR A 271 2.00 6.12 2.57
N VAL A 272 2.74 6.97 1.86
CA VAL A 272 2.30 8.33 1.51
C VAL A 272 2.44 8.57 0.02
N VAL A 273 1.44 9.22 -0.54
CA VAL A 273 1.31 9.55 -1.96
C VAL A 273 0.57 10.86 -2.11
N SER A 274 0.72 11.55 -3.25
CA SER A 274 -0.01 12.80 -3.47
C SER A 274 -0.63 12.88 -4.86
N VAL A 275 -1.65 13.73 -4.98
CA VAL A 275 -2.26 14.09 -6.26
C VAL A 275 -2.26 15.60 -6.43
N PRO A 276 -2.04 16.11 -7.65
CA PRO A 276 -2.15 17.53 -7.90
C PRO A 276 -3.60 18.00 -7.74
N TRP A 277 -3.79 19.16 -7.12
CA TRP A 277 -5.11 19.80 -6.95
C TRP A 277 -5.88 19.93 -8.26
N ARG A 278 -5.18 20.06 -9.40
CA ARG A 278 -5.81 20.10 -10.74
C ARG A 278 -6.69 18.88 -11.03
N LYS A 279 -6.30 17.66 -10.64
CA LYS A 279 -7.13 16.45 -10.80
C LYS A 279 -8.33 16.47 -9.86
N VAL A 280 -8.14 16.87 -8.61
CA VAL A 280 -9.22 16.99 -7.61
C VAL A 280 -10.26 18.02 -8.08
N LYS A 281 -9.83 19.17 -8.62
CA LYS A 281 -10.72 20.23 -9.13
C LYS A 281 -11.69 19.76 -10.21
N ILE A 282 -11.30 18.81 -11.03
CA ILE A 282 -12.12 18.29 -12.13
C ILE A 282 -12.90 17.01 -11.76
N ASN A 283 -12.96 16.67 -10.47
CA ASN A 283 -13.65 15.49 -9.92
C ASN A 283 -13.05 14.15 -10.36
N GLU A 284 -11.74 14.10 -10.63
CA GLU A 284 -11.04 12.84 -10.94
C GLU A 284 -10.53 12.10 -9.70
N VAL A 285 -10.93 12.51 -8.49
CA VAL A 285 -10.47 11.90 -7.23
C VAL A 285 -11.67 11.58 -6.35
N LEU A 286 -11.87 10.29 -6.09
CA LEU A 286 -12.96 9.72 -5.32
C LEU A 286 -12.40 9.10 -4.03
N LEU A 287 -13.06 9.34 -2.90
CA LEU A 287 -12.87 8.57 -1.68
C LEU A 287 -13.94 7.47 -1.66
N ALA A 288 -13.56 6.23 -1.94
CA ALA A 288 -14.44 5.09 -2.15
C ALA A 288 -14.47 4.13 -0.96
N TRP A 289 -15.66 3.68 -0.60
CA TRP A 289 -15.91 2.67 0.44
C TRP A 289 -16.61 1.42 -0.09
N GLU A 290 -16.97 1.41 -1.37
CA GLU A 290 -17.63 0.29 -2.05
C GLU A 290 -16.98 0.04 -3.41
N MET A 291 -16.87 -1.24 -3.76
CA MET A 291 -16.28 -1.75 -4.99
C MET A 291 -17.21 -2.83 -5.57
N ASN A 292 -17.64 -2.62 -6.81
CA ASN A 292 -18.58 -3.49 -7.54
C ASN A 292 -19.95 -3.70 -6.89
N GLY A 293 -20.40 -2.75 -6.05
CA GLY A 293 -21.69 -2.83 -5.36
C GLY A 293 -21.62 -3.48 -3.98
N GLU A 294 -20.41 -3.87 -3.54
CA GLU A 294 -20.15 -4.48 -2.24
C GLU A 294 -19.24 -3.59 -1.40
N PRO A 295 -19.30 -3.67 -0.06
CA PRO A 295 -18.28 -3.05 0.79
C PRO A 295 -16.88 -3.39 0.31
N LEU A 296 -15.99 -2.41 0.36
CA LEU A 296 -14.63 -2.58 -0.12
C LEU A 296 -13.96 -3.79 0.57
N PRO A 297 -13.34 -4.74 -0.17
CA PRO A 297 -12.57 -5.81 0.46
C PRO A 297 -11.40 -5.25 1.29
N LYS A 298 -11.01 -5.92 2.37
CA LYS A 298 -9.91 -5.45 3.25
C LYS A 298 -8.60 -5.36 2.50
N ILE A 299 -8.34 -6.33 1.62
CA ILE A 299 -7.17 -6.32 0.73
C ILE A 299 -7.17 -5.17 -0.28
N HIS A 300 -8.32 -4.52 -0.48
CA HIS A 300 -8.53 -3.40 -1.37
C HIS A 300 -8.76 -2.06 -0.68
N GLY A 301 -8.50 -2.00 0.62
CA GLY A 301 -8.39 -0.72 1.33
C GLY A 301 -9.61 -0.37 2.18
N PHE A 302 -10.32 -1.39 2.69
CA PHE A 302 -11.41 -1.18 3.64
C PHE A 302 -10.97 -0.43 4.90
N PRO A 303 -11.75 0.55 5.40
CA PRO A 303 -13.10 0.92 4.95
C PRO A 303 -13.13 2.01 3.88
N LEU A 304 -12.01 2.68 3.62
CA LEU A 304 -11.94 3.82 2.72
C LEU A 304 -10.62 3.86 1.97
N ARG A 305 -10.72 4.01 0.66
CA ARG A 305 -9.59 4.20 -0.25
C ARG A 305 -9.78 5.44 -1.12
N THR A 306 -8.69 5.88 -1.71
CA THR A 306 -8.70 6.91 -2.77
C THR A 306 -8.63 6.23 -4.13
N VAL A 307 -9.43 6.68 -5.08
CA VAL A 307 -9.45 6.23 -6.47
C VAL A 307 -9.25 7.47 -7.35
N VAL A 308 -8.20 7.45 -8.18
CA VAL A 308 -7.81 8.58 -9.04
C VAL A 308 -7.96 8.21 -10.50
N PHE A 309 -8.78 8.94 -11.24
CA PHE A 309 -9.11 8.57 -12.60
C PHE A 309 -7.94 8.90 -13.54
N GLY A 310 -7.63 8.00 -14.48
CA GLY A 310 -6.64 8.23 -15.54
C GLY A 310 -5.22 8.54 -15.03
N CYS A 311 -4.75 7.88 -13.97
CA CYS A 311 -3.39 8.00 -13.45
C CYS A 311 -2.71 6.62 -13.39
N LYS A 312 -1.40 6.55 -13.65
CA LYS A 312 -0.62 5.33 -13.38
C LYS A 312 -0.35 5.23 -11.88
N PHE A 313 -0.55 4.05 -11.29
CA PHE A 313 -0.36 3.85 -9.85
C PHE A 313 0.87 3.01 -9.56
N THR A 314 1.73 3.45 -8.64
CA THR A 314 2.78 2.58 -8.05
C THR A 314 2.19 1.64 -6.98
N SER A 315 1.06 2.02 -6.39
CA SER A 315 0.09 1.19 -5.66
C SER A 315 -1.29 1.82 -5.80
N PRO A 316 -2.37 1.04 -6.01
CA PRO A 316 -3.71 1.56 -5.87
C PRO A 316 -3.94 1.82 -4.37
N PHE A 317 -3.56 3.01 -3.89
CA PHE A 317 -4.06 3.78 -2.74
C PHE A 317 -5.00 3.04 -1.77
N LEU A 318 -4.50 2.53 -0.63
CA LEU A 318 -5.27 1.75 0.36
C LEU A 318 -5.27 2.44 1.74
N ASN A 319 -6.39 2.32 2.47
CA ASN A 319 -6.52 2.59 3.92
C ASN A 319 -6.02 3.97 4.38
N PHE A 320 -6.68 5.06 3.98
CA PHE A 320 -6.22 6.40 4.35
C PHE A 320 -6.72 6.88 5.71
N ARG A 321 -5.81 7.49 6.47
CA ARG A 321 -6.12 8.17 7.73
C ARG A 321 -6.19 9.68 7.62
N THR A 322 -5.48 10.26 6.65
CA THR A 322 -5.29 11.71 6.58
C THR A 322 -5.15 12.18 5.14
N VAL A 323 -5.82 13.30 4.82
CA VAL A 323 -5.56 14.12 3.63
C VAL A 323 -5.03 15.47 4.09
N ASN A 324 -3.81 15.81 3.67
CA ASN A 324 -3.13 17.08 3.95
C ASN A 324 -3.05 17.93 2.68
#